data_AF-A0A2K3DL95-F1
#
_entry.id   AF-A0A2K3DL95-F1
#
_cell.length_a   1.000
_cell.length_b   1.000
_cell.length_c   1.000
_cell.angle_alpha   90.00
_cell.angle_beta   90.00
_cell.angle_gamma   90.00
#
_symmetry.space_group_name_H-M   'P 1'
#
loop_
_entity.id
_entity.type
_entity.pdbx_description
1 polymer ?
#
loop_
_entity_poly.entity_id
_entity_poly.type
_entity_poly.pdbx_seq_one_letter_code
_entity_poly.pdbx_strand_id
1 'polypeptide(L)'
;MAGAADVATSAESLFGLAVSPGARLTAMLTMGVAYAVISVRPKPPGLVRLLMSMPLFLLFSVAGLQVMESVTVSGSIGFMFAWLANFKLLAYSANRGPLAHPGLSSGQWLLLLLLPFFPAKRGHRRAQAGGVLLALVCNIALGLALTAFLTSPAGSASSLLRHTGYALYVYVAASLLLDCFMPLGCAALGHMRLQPSMDNPFVSTSVREFWGRRYNQIVSAILQDTVYLPIVEGRWVAEPQEAQDVQGERRPGDDDSKGSGGGVETPAGEGAGPTGLRRRTAAVPGSATAATAVTAAAGEMRHVDSTASTGGAAAAAASGAATALVKATATARTGLDGVDSCASLAASEGQGKQRRQGPEGKPGRRRVPCSRARQLVAMTASFVVSGVMHEVCIAFMCGGRLEGSYHMLAFFLLQPLIIVVQDAATAALLPPHLLTPQEEAAALANGSSRPGGGSSSNGNSSSSSSVGKWTLARRVVTVLRVVVTAVLVVASADVLFWGPFETCRIDERGLKEVLAGVENVKAWAAAARGWFAGAAL
;
A
#
# COMPACT_ATOMS: atom_id res chain seq x y z
N MET A 1 36.27 12.44 17.04
CA MET A 1 36.04 11.89 15.68
C MET A 1 37.18 10.99 15.15
N ALA A 2 38.24 10.67 15.91
CA ALA A 2 39.30 9.76 15.43
C ALA A 2 39.03 8.26 15.69
N GLY A 3 38.40 7.88 16.81
CA GLY A 3 38.32 6.47 17.21
C GLY A 3 37.26 5.58 16.54
N ALA A 4 36.27 6.14 15.82
CA ALA A 4 35.22 5.33 15.17
C ALA A 4 35.60 4.91 13.74
N ALA A 5 36.47 5.68 13.07
CA ALA A 5 37.07 5.29 11.80
C ALA A 5 38.10 4.18 12.00
N ASP A 6 38.85 4.21 13.11
CA ASP A 6 39.89 3.23 13.42
C ASP A 6 39.35 1.82 13.74
N VAL A 7 38.12 1.69 14.25
CA VAL A 7 37.53 0.36 14.51
C VAL A 7 37.02 -0.29 13.22
N ALA A 8 36.53 0.50 12.27
CA ALA A 8 36.10 0.00 10.96
C ALA A 8 37.29 -0.44 10.09
N THR A 9 38.40 0.31 10.13
CA THR A 9 39.65 -0.06 9.44
C THR A 9 40.33 -1.27 10.08
N SER A 10 40.23 -1.44 11.40
CA SER A 10 40.79 -2.60 12.11
C SER A 10 40.10 -3.92 11.73
N ALA A 11 38.79 -3.91 11.50
CA ALA A 11 38.04 -5.11 11.06
C ALA A 11 38.29 -5.48 9.59
N GLU A 12 38.49 -4.50 8.71
CA GLU A 12 38.86 -4.74 7.30
C GLU A 12 40.27 -5.35 7.16
N SER A 13 41.16 -5.06 8.10
CA SER A 13 42.54 -5.60 8.10
C SER A 13 42.67 -7.07 8.51
N LEU A 14 41.68 -7.65 9.21
CA LEU A 14 41.78 -9.00 9.77
C LEU A 14 41.38 -10.13 8.81
N PHE A 15 40.72 -9.83 7.67
CA PHE A 15 40.22 -10.85 6.73
C PHE A 15 40.64 -10.66 5.27
N GLY A 16 41.47 -9.66 4.93
CA GLY A 16 42.26 -9.61 3.68
C GLY A 16 41.49 -9.65 2.35
N LEU A 17 40.16 -9.58 2.35
CA LEU A 17 39.33 -9.47 1.16
C LEU A 17 38.50 -8.20 1.31
N ALA A 18 38.83 -7.17 0.53
CA ALA A 18 37.95 -6.04 0.33
C ALA A 18 36.68 -6.54 -0.38
N VAL A 19 35.72 -7.06 0.39
CA VAL A 19 34.46 -7.57 -0.14
C VAL A 19 33.68 -6.39 -0.71
N SER A 20 33.40 -6.44 -2.01
CA SER A 20 32.68 -5.36 -2.69
C SER A 20 31.34 -5.09 -2.00
N PRO A 21 30.82 -3.84 -2.04
CA PRO A 21 29.57 -3.51 -1.37
C PRO A 21 28.39 -4.37 -1.85
N GLY A 22 28.37 -4.73 -3.14
CA GLY A 22 27.40 -5.66 -3.72
C GLY A 22 27.53 -7.10 -3.19
N ALA A 23 28.75 -7.59 -2.96
CA ALA A 23 28.96 -8.91 -2.36
C ALA A 23 28.52 -8.94 -0.90
N ARG A 24 28.76 -7.87 -0.12
CA ARG A 24 28.23 -7.73 1.25
C ARG A 24 26.70 -7.78 1.28
N LEU A 25 26.05 -6.98 0.42
CA LEU A 25 24.59 -6.98 0.30
C LEU A 25 24.06 -8.37 -0.07
N THR A 26 24.69 -9.05 -1.03
CA THR A 26 24.25 -10.37 -1.49
C THR A 26 24.35 -11.41 -0.37
N ALA A 27 25.48 -11.44 0.34
CA ALA A 27 25.67 -12.33 1.49
C ALA A 27 24.63 -12.06 2.57
N MET A 28 24.42 -10.78 2.89
CA MET A 28 23.45 -10.32 3.87
C MET A 28 22.02 -10.78 3.52
N LEU A 29 21.57 -10.52 2.29
CA LEU A 29 20.23 -10.92 1.84
C LEU A 29 20.08 -12.44 1.80
N THR A 30 21.11 -13.17 1.36
CA THR A 30 21.08 -14.64 1.29
C THR A 30 20.94 -15.25 2.69
N MET A 31 21.74 -14.77 3.66
CA MET A 31 21.64 -15.20 5.06
C MET A 31 20.28 -14.85 5.67
N GLY A 32 19.78 -13.63 5.42
CA GLY A 32 18.46 -13.21 5.90
C GLY A 32 17.33 -14.06 5.35
N VAL A 33 17.36 -14.36 4.06
CA VAL A 33 16.37 -15.23 3.40
C VAL A 33 16.40 -16.64 3.97
N ALA A 34 17.59 -17.23 4.13
CA ALA A 34 17.73 -18.55 4.72
C ALA A 34 17.15 -18.59 6.14
N TYR A 35 17.48 -17.60 6.97
CA TYR A 35 16.93 -17.47 8.32
C TYR A 35 15.41 -17.26 8.33
N ALA A 36 14.86 -16.45 7.41
CA ALA A 36 13.43 -16.23 7.30
C ALA A 36 12.66 -17.52 7.02
N VAL A 37 13.15 -18.35 6.09
CA VAL A 37 12.52 -19.62 5.70
C VAL A 37 12.65 -20.67 6.80
N ILE A 38 13.83 -20.80 7.42
CA ILE A 38 14.13 -21.86 8.39
C ILE A 38 13.57 -21.53 9.79
N SER A 39 13.71 -20.28 10.24
CA SER A 39 13.47 -19.91 11.64
C SER A 39 12.18 -19.12 11.87
N VAL A 40 11.79 -18.23 10.94
CA VAL A 40 10.62 -17.35 11.12
C VAL A 40 9.33 -17.99 10.62
N ARG A 41 9.33 -18.44 9.36
CA ARG A 41 8.14 -18.98 8.68
C ARG A 41 7.44 -20.14 9.43
N PRO A 42 8.14 -21.09 10.06
CA PRO A 42 7.47 -22.21 10.74
C PRO A 42 6.77 -21.82 12.05
N LYS A 43 7.03 -20.63 12.60
CA LYS A 43 6.51 -20.23 13.92
C LYS A 43 5.04 -19.82 13.82
N PRO A 44 4.22 -20.06 14.86
CA PRO A 44 2.84 -19.60 14.88
C PRO A 44 2.77 -18.06 14.94
N PRO A 45 1.67 -17.44 14.46
CA PRO A 45 1.51 -15.99 14.52
C PRO A 45 1.45 -15.48 15.98
N GLY A 46 1.85 -14.23 16.18
CA GLY A 46 1.91 -13.55 17.47
C GLY A 46 3.32 -13.12 17.84
N LEU A 47 3.55 -12.95 19.15
CA LEU A 47 4.78 -12.39 19.69
C LEU A 47 6.03 -13.21 19.34
N VAL A 48 5.94 -14.55 19.34
CA VAL A 48 7.07 -15.42 19.03
C VAL A 48 7.59 -15.17 17.61
N ARG A 49 6.69 -15.10 16.62
CA ARG A 49 7.08 -14.83 15.23
C ARG A 49 7.64 -13.41 15.07
N LEU A 50 7.10 -12.43 15.81
CA LEU A 50 7.62 -11.06 15.81
C LEU A 50 9.06 -11.00 16.35
N LEU A 51 9.32 -11.60 17.50
CA LEU A 51 10.65 -11.63 18.11
C LEU A 51 11.66 -12.35 17.21
N MET A 52 11.26 -13.48 16.62
CA MET A 52 12.11 -14.18 15.64
C MET A 52 12.32 -13.37 14.35
N SER A 53 11.47 -12.38 14.04
CA SER A 53 11.66 -11.52 12.86
C SER A 53 12.61 -10.34 13.14
N MET A 54 12.96 -10.05 14.40
CA MET A 54 13.79 -8.88 14.76
C MET A 54 15.16 -8.86 14.09
N PRO A 55 15.91 -9.98 13.98
CA PRO A 55 17.18 -9.97 13.26
C PRO A 55 17.01 -9.56 11.79
N LEU A 56 15.91 -9.96 11.14
CA LEU A 56 15.61 -9.57 9.76
C LEU A 56 15.25 -8.09 9.66
N PHE A 57 14.52 -7.55 10.64
CA PHE A 57 14.23 -6.12 10.66
C PHE A 57 15.49 -5.27 10.66
N LEU A 58 16.47 -5.62 11.49
CA LEU A 58 17.75 -4.92 11.53
C LEU A 58 18.51 -5.08 10.21
N LEU A 59 18.59 -6.32 9.71
CA LEU A 59 19.30 -6.67 8.48
C LEU A 59 18.74 -5.93 7.25
N PHE A 60 17.43 -5.96 7.05
CA PHE A 60 16.76 -5.30 5.94
C PHE A 60 16.77 -3.78 6.08
N SER A 61 16.78 -3.25 7.31
CA SER A 61 16.88 -1.80 7.54
C SER A 61 18.22 -1.21 7.10
N VAL A 62 19.31 -1.99 7.14
CA VAL A 62 20.64 -1.52 6.71
C VAL A 62 20.98 -1.88 5.26
N ALA A 63 20.09 -2.60 4.55
CA ALA A 63 20.35 -3.07 3.19
C ALA A 63 20.64 -1.93 2.20
N GLY A 64 19.86 -0.85 2.25
CA GLY A 64 20.06 0.31 1.37
C GLY A 64 21.40 1.03 1.59
N LEU A 65 21.97 0.93 2.79
CA LEU A 65 23.26 1.54 3.14
C LEU A 65 24.45 0.76 2.57
N GLN A 66 24.24 -0.44 2.01
CA GLN A 66 25.34 -1.19 1.40
C GLN A 66 25.75 -0.64 0.04
N VAL A 67 24.87 0.10 -0.66
CA VAL A 67 25.12 0.56 -2.03
C VAL A 67 24.78 2.05 -2.16
N MET A 68 25.56 2.90 -1.47
CA MET A 68 25.27 4.34 -1.34
C MET A 68 25.79 5.18 -2.51
N GLU A 69 26.56 4.58 -3.41
CA GLU A 69 27.14 5.25 -4.58
C GLU A 69 26.08 5.63 -5.61
N SER A 70 25.01 4.83 -5.73
CA SER A 70 23.87 5.12 -6.59
C SER A 70 22.64 5.46 -5.75
N VAL A 71 22.09 6.64 -6.01
CA VAL A 71 20.86 7.16 -5.42
C VAL A 71 19.69 6.25 -5.78
N THR A 72 19.58 5.87 -7.05
CA THR A 72 18.48 5.04 -7.55
C THR A 72 18.51 3.65 -6.93
N VAL A 73 19.68 3.01 -6.91
CA VAL A 73 19.85 1.66 -6.37
C VAL A 73 19.69 1.66 -4.84
N SER A 74 20.32 2.59 -4.12
CA SER A 74 20.17 2.71 -2.67
C SER A 74 18.72 2.94 -2.26
N GLY A 75 18.04 3.89 -2.89
CA GLY A 75 16.63 4.19 -2.64
C GLY A 75 15.71 3.01 -2.94
N SER A 76 15.95 2.30 -4.05
CA SER A 76 15.17 1.12 -4.45
C SER A 76 15.33 -0.03 -3.45
N ILE A 77 16.57 -0.33 -3.03
CA ILE A 77 16.85 -1.37 -2.03
C ILE A 77 16.24 -0.97 -0.67
N GLY A 78 16.42 0.28 -0.25
CA GLY A 78 15.82 0.79 0.98
C GLY A 78 14.30 0.65 0.98
N PHE A 79 13.65 1.04 -0.11
CA PHE A 79 12.20 0.89 -0.26
C PHE A 79 11.76 -0.58 -0.28
N MET A 80 12.44 -1.47 -0.99
CA MET A 80 12.09 -2.90 -1.04
C MET A 80 12.29 -3.61 0.30
N PHE A 81 13.41 -3.37 0.99
CA PHE A 81 13.79 -4.14 2.16
C PHE A 81 13.44 -3.45 3.47
N ALA A 82 13.95 -2.23 3.69
CA ALA A 82 13.72 -1.51 4.93
C ALA A 82 12.24 -1.18 5.14
N TRP A 83 11.49 -0.97 4.05
CA TRP A 83 10.04 -0.77 4.10
C TRP A 83 9.23 -2.03 3.77
N LEU A 84 9.18 -2.47 2.51
CA LEU A 84 8.19 -3.48 2.11
C LEU A 84 8.44 -4.83 2.79
N ALA A 85 9.65 -5.39 2.73
CA ALA A 85 9.95 -6.69 3.33
C ALA A 85 9.74 -6.69 4.85
N ASN A 86 10.21 -5.66 5.54
CA ASN A 86 9.99 -5.48 6.98
C ASN A 86 8.51 -5.40 7.34
N PHE A 87 7.73 -4.61 6.62
CA PHE A 87 6.32 -4.47 6.91
C PHE A 87 5.54 -5.74 6.55
N LYS A 88 5.95 -6.49 5.52
CA LYS A 88 5.39 -7.82 5.20
C LYS A 88 5.65 -8.81 6.31
N LEU A 89 6.85 -8.84 6.89
CA LEU A 89 7.18 -9.66 8.06
C LEU A 89 6.41 -9.21 9.31
N LEU A 90 6.24 -7.90 9.51
CA LEU A 90 5.40 -7.36 10.59
C LEU A 90 3.94 -7.80 10.44
N ALA A 91 3.35 -7.64 9.25
CA ALA A 91 2.01 -8.15 8.96
C ALA A 91 1.92 -9.67 9.16
N TYR A 92 2.94 -10.41 8.71
CA TYR A 92 3.01 -11.86 8.85
C TYR A 92 3.05 -12.30 10.32
N SER A 93 3.77 -11.57 11.18
CA SER A 93 3.74 -11.80 12.63
C SER A 93 2.34 -11.64 13.23
N ALA A 94 1.51 -10.79 12.64
CA ALA A 94 0.12 -10.57 13.02
C ALA A 94 -0.89 -11.50 12.34
N ASN A 95 -0.46 -12.51 11.57
CA ASN A 95 -1.31 -13.33 10.70
C ASN A 95 -2.08 -12.51 9.64
N ARG A 96 -1.45 -11.45 9.12
CA ARG A 96 -2.01 -10.53 8.12
C ARG A 96 -1.09 -10.42 6.91
N GLY A 97 -1.59 -9.78 5.85
CA GLY A 97 -0.81 -9.45 4.66
C GLY A 97 -0.49 -10.65 3.76
N PRO A 98 0.35 -10.42 2.74
CA PRO A 98 0.54 -11.37 1.64
C PRO A 98 1.20 -12.68 2.08
N LEU A 99 2.09 -12.63 3.08
CA LEU A 99 2.82 -13.81 3.56
C LEU A 99 1.96 -14.78 4.38
N ALA A 100 0.81 -14.32 4.87
CA ALA A 100 -0.15 -15.15 5.61
C ALA A 100 -1.12 -15.90 4.68
N HIS A 101 -1.00 -15.76 3.36
CA HIS A 101 -1.86 -16.43 2.40
C HIS A 101 -1.74 -17.96 2.54
N PRO A 102 -2.85 -18.71 2.55
CA PRO A 102 -2.83 -20.17 2.67
C PRO A 102 -2.19 -20.82 1.43
N GLY A 103 -1.59 -21.99 1.61
CA GLY A 103 -1.12 -22.84 0.50
C GLY A 103 0.16 -22.39 -0.21
N LEU A 104 0.88 -21.39 0.30
CA LEU A 104 2.13 -20.93 -0.31
C LEU A 104 3.25 -21.98 -0.21
N SER A 105 3.91 -22.27 -1.32
CA SER A 105 5.20 -22.98 -1.31
C SER A 105 6.31 -22.10 -0.73
N SER A 106 7.47 -22.68 -0.40
CA SER A 106 8.62 -21.89 0.10
C SER A 106 9.13 -20.86 -0.90
N GLY A 107 9.17 -21.22 -2.19
CA GLY A 107 9.56 -20.29 -3.26
C GLY A 107 8.54 -19.17 -3.42
N GLN A 108 7.24 -19.48 -3.39
CA GLN A 108 6.18 -18.47 -3.51
C GLN A 108 6.16 -17.51 -2.32
N TRP A 109 6.34 -18.04 -1.10
CA TRP A 109 6.47 -17.23 0.11
C TRP A 109 7.69 -16.30 0.02
N LEU A 110 8.81 -16.79 -0.49
CA LEU A 110 10.02 -15.99 -0.66
C LEU A 110 9.85 -14.90 -1.73
N LEU A 111 9.24 -15.22 -2.87
CA LEU A 111 8.90 -14.23 -3.90
C LEU A 111 8.00 -13.13 -3.33
N LEU A 112 6.99 -13.50 -2.54
CA LEU A 112 6.14 -12.52 -1.87
C LEU A 112 6.90 -11.68 -0.83
N LEU A 113 7.92 -12.22 -0.16
CA LEU A 113 8.72 -11.46 0.81
C LEU A 113 9.61 -10.43 0.11
N LEU A 114 10.32 -10.84 -0.94
CA LEU A 114 11.38 -10.05 -1.57
C LEU A 114 10.87 -9.07 -2.64
N LEU A 115 9.79 -9.43 -3.33
CA LEU A 115 9.28 -8.66 -4.48
C LEU A 115 8.00 -7.91 -4.12
N PRO A 116 7.64 -6.83 -4.85
CA PRO A 116 6.50 -5.96 -4.50
C PRO A 116 5.12 -6.55 -4.87
N PHE A 117 4.92 -7.85 -4.66
CA PHE A 117 3.65 -8.52 -4.95
C PHE A 117 2.69 -8.48 -3.76
N PHE A 118 1.40 -8.27 -4.07
CA PHE A 118 0.28 -8.36 -3.14
C PHE A 118 -0.90 -9.07 -3.80
N PRO A 119 -1.58 -9.97 -3.08
CA PRO A 119 -2.88 -10.49 -3.50
C PRO A 119 -3.90 -9.36 -3.67
N ALA A 120 -4.73 -9.46 -4.71
CA ALA A 120 -5.75 -8.50 -5.04
C ALA A 120 -6.92 -8.59 -4.06
N LYS A 121 -7.22 -7.47 -3.40
CA LYS A 121 -8.40 -7.36 -2.54
C LYS A 121 -9.68 -7.29 -3.39
N ARG A 122 -10.83 -7.73 -2.84
CA ARG A 122 -12.12 -7.69 -3.54
C ARG A 122 -12.41 -6.30 -4.11
N GLY A 123 -12.93 -6.24 -5.34
CA GLY A 123 -13.30 -4.98 -6.01
C GLY A 123 -12.12 -4.11 -6.51
N HIS A 124 -10.88 -4.61 -6.47
CA HIS A 124 -9.74 -3.97 -7.14
C HIS A 124 -9.49 -4.59 -8.51
N ARG A 125 -8.90 -3.80 -9.42
CA ARG A 125 -8.39 -4.34 -10.69
C ARG A 125 -7.31 -5.38 -10.42
N ARG A 126 -7.15 -6.28 -11.39
CA ARG A 126 -6.14 -7.33 -11.37
C ARG A 126 -5.01 -6.94 -12.29
N ALA A 127 -3.78 -7.24 -11.89
CA ALA A 127 -2.64 -7.12 -12.77
C ALA A 127 -2.78 -8.11 -13.93
N GLN A 128 -2.53 -7.63 -15.14
CA GLN A 128 -2.48 -8.45 -16.36
C GLN A 128 -1.09 -8.28 -16.97
N ALA A 129 -0.36 -9.39 -17.16
CA ALA A 129 1.03 -9.35 -17.61
C ALA A 129 1.22 -8.53 -18.90
N GLY A 130 0.35 -8.70 -19.90
CA GLY A 130 0.43 -7.95 -21.16
C GLY A 130 0.21 -6.44 -20.98
N GLY A 131 -0.79 -6.05 -20.17
CA GLY A 131 -1.05 -4.63 -19.88
C GLY A 131 0.08 -3.98 -19.08
N VAL A 132 0.67 -4.73 -18.14
CA VAL A 132 1.83 -4.30 -17.37
C VAL A 132 3.06 -4.12 -18.26
N LEU A 133 3.32 -5.05 -19.17
CA LEU A 133 4.47 -4.95 -20.09
C LEU A 133 4.36 -3.71 -20.97
N LEU A 134 3.16 -3.42 -21.49
CA LEU A 134 2.91 -2.19 -22.24
C LEU A 134 3.16 -0.95 -21.37
N ALA A 135 2.65 -0.93 -20.14
CA ALA A 135 2.86 0.17 -19.21
C ALA A 135 4.35 0.40 -18.90
N LEU A 136 5.15 -0.66 -18.76
CA LEU A 136 6.60 -0.56 -18.56
C LEU A 136 7.27 0.13 -19.76
N VAL A 137 6.94 -0.28 -20.99
CA VAL A 137 7.50 0.33 -22.21
C VAL A 137 7.11 1.82 -22.29
N CYS A 138 5.84 2.14 -22.05
CA CYS A 138 5.36 3.52 -22.04
C CYS A 138 6.05 4.36 -20.96
N ASN A 139 6.25 3.81 -19.76
CA ASN A 139 6.91 4.50 -18.66
C ASN A 139 8.42 4.69 -18.91
N ILE A 140 9.10 3.73 -19.54
CA ILE A 140 10.50 3.92 -19.98
C ILE A 140 10.58 5.06 -20.99
N ALA A 141 9.71 5.06 -22.01
CA ALA A 141 9.67 6.13 -23.01
C ALA A 141 9.37 7.49 -22.37
N LEU A 142 8.39 7.56 -21.46
CA LEU A 142 8.05 8.77 -20.72
C LEU A 142 9.21 9.23 -19.81
N GLY A 143 9.88 8.32 -19.12
CA GLY A 143 11.05 8.63 -18.28
C GLY A 143 12.20 9.22 -19.08
N LEU A 144 12.48 8.69 -20.27
CA LEU A 144 13.49 9.24 -21.19
C LEU A 144 13.08 10.62 -21.72
N ALA A 145 11.80 10.80 -22.09
CA ALA A 145 11.28 12.09 -22.52
C ALA A 145 11.35 13.15 -21.41
N LEU A 146 10.99 12.78 -20.17
CA LEU A 146 11.11 13.64 -19.00
C LEU A 146 12.57 13.97 -18.68
N THR A 147 13.49 13.01 -18.83
CA THR A 147 14.94 13.27 -18.67
C THR A 147 15.42 14.34 -19.66
N ALA A 148 15.04 14.21 -20.93
CA ALA A 148 15.40 15.18 -21.96
C ALA A 148 14.76 16.56 -21.69
N PHE A 149 13.51 16.58 -21.24
CA PHE A 149 12.80 17.81 -20.91
C PHE A 149 13.43 18.52 -19.69
N LEU A 150 13.65 17.81 -18.58
CA LEU A 150 14.18 18.36 -17.33
C LEU A 150 15.63 18.86 -17.46
N THR A 151 16.39 18.31 -18.40
CA THR A 151 17.76 18.78 -18.71
C THR A 151 17.80 19.88 -19.77
N SER A 152 16.68 20.16 -20.44
CA SER A 152 16.56 21.25 -21.41
C SER A 152 16.37 22.62 -20.74
N PRO A 153 16.71 23.74 -21.41
CA PRO A 153 16.42 25.08 -20.92
C PRO A 153 14.92 25.35 -20.67
N ALA A 154 14.03 24.61 -21.34
CA ALA A 154 12.59 24.71 -21.13
C ALA A 154 12.17 24.11 -19.78
N GLY A 155 12.84 23.04 -19.34
CA GLY A 155 12.56 22.39 -18.05
C GLY A 155 12.96 23.26 -16.84
N SER A 156 13.90 24.18 -17.03
CA SER A 156 14.32 25.15 -15.99
C SER A 156 13.60 26.49 -16.05
N ALA A 157 12.63 26.66 -16.95
CA ALA A 157 11.96 27.95 -17.18
C ALA A 157 11.08 28.42 -16.00
N SER A 158 10.45 27.51 -15.26
CA SER A 158 9.70 27.84 -14.04
C SER A 158 9.81 26.73 -12.99
N SER A 159 9.81 27.13 -11.71
CA SER A 159 9.90 26.18 -10.58
C SER A 159 8.72 25.20 -10.57
N LEU A 160 7.49 25.69 -10.80
CA LEU A 160 6.30 24.84 -10.85
C LEU A 160 6.36 23.80 -11.96
N LEU A 161 6.83 24.17 -13.16
CA LEU A 161 6.95 23.25 -14.28
C LEU A 161 8.02 22.17 -14.00
N ARG A 162 9.15 22.58 -13.40
CA ARG A 162 10.21 21.67 -12.99
C ARG A 162 9.73 20.69 -11.91
N HIS A 163 9.08 21.17 -10.86
CA HIS A 163 8.52 20.34 -9.79
C HIS A 163 7.44 19.39 -10.29
N THR A 164 6.58 19.84 -11.21
CA THR A 164 5.60 18.97 -11.86
C THR A 164 6.29 17.88 -12.70
N GLY A 165 7.35 18.23 -13.42
CA GLY A 165 8.18 17.27 -14.15
C GLY A 165 8.83 16.24 -13.22
N TYR A 166 9.37 16.66 -12.08
CA TYR A 166 9.88 15.75 -11.05
C TYR A 166 8.79 14.88 -10.42
N ALA A 167 7.58 15.39 -10.19
CA ALA A 167 6.45 14.60 -9.72
C ALA A 167 6.12 13.44 -10.67
N LEU A 168 6.07 13.73 -11.97
CA LEU A 168 5.87 12.72 -13.01
C LEU A 168 7.06 11.75 -13.07
N TYR A 169 8.28 12.23 -12.88
CA TYR A 169 9.48 11.39 -12.85
C TYR A 169 9.47 10.41 -11.68
N VAL A 170 9.12 10.88 -10.46
CA VAL A 170 8.97 10.02 -9.28
C VAL A 170 7.87 8.99 -9.49
N TYR A 171 6.74 9.37 -10.10
CA TYR A 171 5.69 8.44 -10.50
C TYR A 171 6.21 7.35 -11.44
N VAL A 172 6.92 7.74 -12.51
CA VAL A 172 7.52 6.81 -13.48
C VAL A 172 8.51 5.88 -12.79
N ALA A 173 9.43 6.42 -11.99
CA ALA A 173 10.43 5.63 -11.27
C ALA A 173 9.79 4.62 -10.30
N ALA A 174 8.79 5.05 -9.53
CA ALA A 174 8.06 4.17 -8.62
C ALA A 174 7.27 3.09 -9.37
N SER A 175 6.61 3.43 -10.48
CA SER A 175 5.88 2.45 -11.30
C SER A 175 6.84 1.44 -11.93
N LEU A 176 7.97 1.88 -12.50
CA LEU A 176 8.98 0.97 -13.04
C LEU A 176 9.52 0.02 -11.98
N LEU A 177 9.85 0.52 -10.78
CA LEU A 177 10.37 -0.30 -9.68
C LEU A 177 9.35 -1.36 -9.20
N LEU A 178 8.07 -0.99 -9.13
CA LEU A 178 7.02 -1.89 -8.64
C LEU A 178 6.54 -2.87 -9.71
N ASP A 179 6.46 -2.44 -10.97
CA ASP A 179 5.87 -3.21 -12.06
C ASP A 179 6.88 -4.10 -12.79
N CYS A 180 8.19 -3.84 -12.72
CA CYS A 180 9.19 -4.61 -13.46
C CYS A 180 9.17 -6.12 -13.11
N PHE A 181 8.80 -6.45 -11.87
CA PHE A 181 8.68 -7.83 -11.40
C PHE A 181 7.30 -8.45 -11.64
N MET A 182 6.29 -7.65 -11.96
CA MET A 182 4.90 -8.10 -11.99
C MET A 182 4.62 -9.21 -13.03
N PRO A 183 5.21 -9.23 -14.24
CA PRO A 183 5.06 -10.36 -15.16
C PRO A 183 5.56 -11.68 -14.58
N LEU A 184 6.71 -11.66 -13.87
CA LEU A 184 7.22 -12.82 -13.13
C LEU A 184 6.24 -13.24 -12.03
N GLY A 185 5.66 -12.28 -11.30
CA GLY A 185 4.63 -12.55 -10.30
C GLY A 185 3.41 -13.26 -10.90
N CYS A 186 2.89 -12.78 -12.03
CA CYS A 186 1.78 -13.42 -12.72
C CYS A 186 2.09 -14.86 -13.15
N ALA A 187 3.33 -15.15 -13.57
CA ALA A 187 3.74 -16.49 -13.96
C ALA A 187 3.97 -17.42 -12.75
N ALA A 188 4.73 -16.98 -11.75
CA ALA A 188 5.14 -17.80 -10.60
C ALA A 188 4.05 -17.95 -9.53
N LEU A 189 3.14 -16.99 -9.45
CA LEU A 189 2.06 -16.93 -8.46
C LEU A 189 0.68 -17.10 -9.10
N GLY A 190 0.57 -17.66 -10.31
CA GLY A 190 -0.66 -17.60 -11.14
C GLY A 190 -1.97 -18.13 -10.53
N HIS A 191 -1.92 -18.87 -9.42
CA HIS A 191 -3.12 -19.23 -8.64
C HIS A 191 -3.63 -18.06 -7.76
N MET A 192 -2.75 -17.16 -7.34
CA MET A 192 -3.06 -15.91 -6.64
C MET A 192 -3.29 -14.79 -7.66
N ARG A 193 -4.43 -14.11 -7.50
CA ARG A 193 -4.72 -12.89 -8.27
C ARG A 193 -3.91 -11.74 -7.68
N LEU A 194 -2.97 -11.16 -8.42
CA LEU A 194 -2.18 -10.02 -7.95
C LEU A 194 -2.86 -8.69 -8.28
N GLN A 195 -2.71 -7.69 -7.41
CA GLN A 195 -3.13 -6.30 -7.68
C GLN A 195 -2.06 -5.54 -8.47
N PRO A 196 -2.45 -4.60 -9.35
CA PRO A 196 -1.49 -3.71 -10.00
C PRO A 196 -0.88 -2.74 -8.97
N SER A 197 0.32 -2.22 -9.25
CA SER A 197 0.94 -1.20 -8.38
C SER A 197 0.26 0.17 -8.50
N MET A 198 -0.18 0.51 -9.71
CA MET A 198 -0.88 1.76 -10.06
C MET A 198 -2.20 1.45 -10.77
N ASP A 199 -3.26 2.20 -10.47
CA ASP A 199 -4.57 2.14 -11.17
C ASP A 199 -5.03 3.53 -11.61
N ASN A 200 -4.32 4.06 -12.61
CA ASN A 200 -4.60 5.33 -13.27
C ASN A 200 -4.86 6.48 -12.25
N PRO A 201 -3.83 6.90 -11.48
CA PRO A 201 -3.98 7.85 -10.38
C PRO A 201 -4.45 9.24 -10.80
N PHE A 202 -4.22 9.63 -12.06
CA PHE A 202 -4.57 10.96 -12.56
C PHE A 202 -6.08 11.19 -12.74
N VAL A 203 -6.91 10.14 -12.69
CA VAL A 203 -8.37 10.25 -12.77
C VAL A 203 -9.06 10.18 -11.41
N SER A 204 -8.31 10.38 -10.32
CA SER A 204 -8.84 10.34 -8.95
C SER A 204 -9.81 11.50 -8.69
N THR A 205 -11.00 11.18 -8.17
CA THR A 205 -12.03 12.19 -7.85
C THR A 205 -11.97 12.70 -6.42
N SER A 206 -11.05 12.17 -5.62
CA SER A 206 -10.74 12.60 -4.25
C SER A 206 -9.30 12.20 -3.89
N VAL A 207 -8.70 12.92 -2.94
CA VAL A 207 -7.37 12.61 -2.40
C VAL A 207 -7.38 11.25 -1.68
N ARG A 208 -8.51 10.88 -1.08
CA ARG A 208 -8.74 9.55 -0.49
C ARG A 208 -8.63 8.45 -1.55
N GLU A 209 -9.26 8.64 -2.70
CA GLU A 209 -9.20 7.68 -3.81
C GLU A 209 -7.78 7.61 -4.41
N PHE A 210 -7.11 8.75 -4.55
CA PHE A 210 -5.73 8.83 -5.04
C PHE A 210 -4.80 7.96 -4.21
N TRP A 211 -4.67 8.21 -2.90
CA TRP A 211 -3.76 7.46 -2.02
C TRP A 211 -4.27 6.05 -1.70
N GLY A 212 -5.59 5.86 -1.58
CA GLY A 212 -6.16 4.61 -1.10
C GLY A 212 -6.35 3.54 -2.18
N ARG A 213 -6.61 3.94 -3.43
CA ARG A 213 -7.11 3.02 -4.48
C ARG A 213 -6.40 3.10 -5.82
N ARG A 214 -5.58 4.13 -6.08
CA ARG A 214 -5.00 4.34 -7.41
C ARG A 214 -3.50 4.54 -7.44
N TYR A 215 -2.93 5.25 -6.48
CA TYR A 215 -1.49 5.46 -6.35
C TYR A 215 -0.90 4.40 -5.41
N ASN A 216 0.24 3.83 -5.80
CA ASN A 216 1.06 2.88 -5.02
C ASN A 216 0.24 1.92 -4.12
N GLN A 217 -0.54 1.06 -4.76
CA GLN A 217 -1.44 0.12 -4.10
C GLN A 217 -0.70 -0.87 -3.19
N ILE A 218 0.58 -1.12 -3.47
CA ILE A 218 1.46 -1.98 -2.67
C ILE A 218 1.67 -1.36 -1.28
N VAL A 219 2.01 -0.07 -1.21
CA VAL A 219 2.16 0.66 0.05
C VAL A 219 0.82 0.79 0.77
N SER A 220 -0.26 1.11 0.05
CA SER A 220 -1.59 1.23 0.68
C SER A 220 -2.07 -0.09 1.27
N ALA A 221 -1.84 -1.22 0.58
CA ALA A 221 -2.18 -2.53 1.09
C ALA A 221 -1.35 -2.89 2.34
N ILE A 222 -0.05 -2.61 2.35
CA ILE A 222 0.77 -2.98 3.50
C ILE A 222 0.50 -2.12 4.73
N LEU A 223 0.26 -0.81 4.57
CA LEU A 223 -0.18 0.06 5.66
C LEU A 223 -1.56 -0.34 6.17
N GLN A 224 -2.43 -0.81 5.28
CA GLN A 224 -3.73 -1.33 5.68
C GLN A 224 -3.59 -2.53 6.62
N ASP A 225 -2.69 -3.46 6.29
CA ASP A 225 -2.50 -4.71 7.03
C ASP A 225 -1.67 -4.54 8.32
N THR A 226 -0.77 -3.55 8.37
CA THR A 226 0.14 -3.31 9.52
C THR A 226 -0.36 -2.23 10.49
N VAL A 227 -1.13 -1.25 10.02
CA VAL A 227 -1.54 -0.07 10.81
C VAL A 227 -3.05 0.06 10.86
N TYR A 228 -3.70 0.21 9.70
CA TYR A 228 -5.11 0.57 9.64
C TYR A 228 -6.03 -0.48 10.27
N LEU A 229 -5.97 -1.72 9.79
CA LEU A 229 -6.83 -2.81 10.26
C LEU A 229 -6.60 -3.14 11.74
N PRO A 230 -5.35 -3.24 12.25
CA PRO A 230 -5.13 -3.42 13.68
C PRO A 230 -5.79 -2.37 14.57
N ILE A 231 -5.76 -1.10 14.17
CA ILE A 231 -6.38 0.00 14.91
C ILE A 231 -7.91 -0.07 14.82
N VAL A 232 -8.45 -0.27 13.62
CA VAL A 232 -9.90 -0.35 13.35
C VAL A 232 -10.55 -1.52 14.08
N GLU A 233 -9.92 -2.68 14.04
CA GLU A 233 -10.41 -3.90 14.69
C GLU A 233 -10.11 -3.91 16.20
N GLY A 234 -9.14 -3.10 16.65
CA GLY A 234 -8.71 -3.08 18.05
C GLY A 234 -7.93 -4.31 18.48
N ARG A 235 -7.32 -5.01 17.52
CA ARG A 235 -6.50 -6.21 17.76
C ARG A 235 -5.38 -6.30 16.75
N TRP A 236 -4.20 -6.69 17.21
CA TRP A 236 -3.05 -6.85 16.34
C TRP A 236 -3.14 -8.14 15.52
N VAL A 237 -3.24 -9.30 16.18
CA VAL A 237 -3.31 -10.62 15.51
C VAL A 237 -4.71 -10.87 14.93
N ALA A 238 -4.78 -11.19 13.64
CA ALA A 238 -6.02 -11.55 12.95
C ALA A 238 -6.40 -13.02 13.18
N GLU A 239 -7.69 -13.32 13.30
CA GLU A 239 -8.16 -14.72 13.35
C GLU A 239 -7.99 -15.41 11.97
N PRO A 240 -7.75 -16.74 11.95
CA PRO A 240 -7.48 -17.49 10.72
C PRO A 240 -8.55 -17.37 9.63
N GLN A 241 -9.81 -17.15 10.02
CA GLN A 241 -10.96 -17.13 9.10
C GLN A 241 -11.21 -15.73 8.51
N GLU A 242 -10.84 -14.66 9.23
CA GLU A 242 -10.93 -13.28 8.73
C GLU A 242 -9.75 -12.92 7.84
N ALA A 243 -8.58 -13.54 8.06
CA ALA A 243 -7.48 -13.53 7.09
C ALA A 243 -7.94 -14.06 5.72
N GLN A 244 -8.87 -15.02 5.68
CA GLN A 244 -9.42 -15.58 4.44
C GLN A 244 -10.54 -14.72 3.83
N ASP A 245 -11.45 -14.16 4.65
CA ASP A 245 -12.57 -13.34 4.16
C ASP A 245 -12.14 -11.96 3.62
N VAL A 246 -11.08 -11.36 4.19
CA VAL A 246 -10.48 -10.10 3.69
C VAL A 246 -9.66 -10.33 2.42
N GLN A 247 -9.06 -11.52 2.28
CA GLN A 247 -8.20 -11.90 1.15
C GLN A 247 -8.95 -12.59 -0.01
N GLY A 248 -10.24 -12.86 0.17
CA GLY A 248 -11.19 -12.96 -0.95
C GLY A 248 -11.18 -14.27 -1.73
N GLU A 249 -11.03 -15.41 -1.08
CA GLU A 249 -11.17 -16.71 -1.74
C GLU A 249 -12.10 -17.64 -0.94
N ARG A 250 -13.42 -17.47 -1.12
CA ARG A 250 -14.31 -18.64 -1.02
C ARG A 250 -14.26 -19.34 -2.37
N ARG A 251 -13.86 -20.60 -2.37
CA ARG A 251 -14.04 -21.50 -3.52
C ARG A 251 -15.52 -21.47 -3.92
N PRO A 252 -15.87 -21.24 -5.19
CA PRO A 252 -17.21 -21.55 -5.67
C PRO A 252 -17.31 -23.06 -5.84
N GLY A 253 -18.16 -23.69 -5.03
CA GLY A 253 -18.43 -25.12 -5.10
C GLY A 253 -18.47 -25.74 -3.70
N ASP A 254 -19.59 -25.55 -3.00
CA ASP A 254 -20.09 -26.46 -1.95
C ASP A 254 -21.56 -26.15 -1.53
N ASP A 255 -22.32 -25.38 -2.33
CA ASP A 255 -23.73 -25.05 -2.04
C ASP A 255 -24.71 -25.49 -3.15
N ASP A 256 -24.32 -26.45 -4.00
CA ASP A 256 -25.25 -27.09 -4.95
C ASP A 256 -25.16 -28.62 -4.84
N SER A 257 -25.86 -29.18 -3.84
CA SER A 257 -26.41 -30.55 -3.92
C SER A 257 -27.32 -30.83 -2.72
N LYS A 258 -28.50 -30.21 -2.72
CA LYS A 258 -29.70 -30.80 -2.12
C LYS A 258 -30.85 -30.71 -3.11
N GLY A 259 -31.19 -31.87 -3.68
CA GLY A 259 -32.46 -32.05 -4.38
C GLY A 259 -32.42 -33.02 -5.55
N SER A 260 -32.34 -34.32 -5.28
CA SER A 260 -33.20 -35.26 -6.00
C SER A 260 -33.33 -36.55 -5.19
N GLY A 261 -34.57 -36.89 -4.85
CA GLY A 261 -34.94 -38.18 -4.29
C GLY A 261 -34.91 -39.27 -5.36
N GLY A 262 -34.74 -40.50 -4.89
CA GLY A 262 -34.83 -41.73 -5.67
C GLY A 262 -34.29 -42.87 -4.81
N GLY A 263 -35.20 -43.63 -4.19
CA GLY A 263 -34.83 -44.81 -3.40
C GLY A 263 -34.25 -45.92 -4.29
N VAL A 264 -33.54 -46.85 -3.64
CA VAL A 264 -33.57 -48.31 -3.85
C VAL A 264 -32.45 -48.93 -2.99
N GLU A 265 -32.90 -49.80 -2.09
CA GLU A 265 -32.30 -51.04 -1.57
C GLU A 265 -30.81 -51.14 -1.17
N THR A 266 -30.62 -51.51 0.10
CA THR A 266 -29.47 -52.24 0.67
C THR A 266 -29.27 -53.62 0.01
N PRO A 267 -28.06 -54.19 0.03
CA PRO A 267 -27.76 -55.14 1.12
C PRO A 267 -26.31 -55.11 1.67
N ALA A 268 -26.25 -55.38 2.98
CA ALA A 268 -25.33 -56.25 3.74
C ALA A 268 -23.80 -56.24 3.50
N GLY A 269 -23.06 -56.17 4.62
CA GLY A 269 -21.68 -56.67 4.73
C GLY A 269 -20.90 -56.09 5.91
N GLU A 270 -20.90 -56.80 7.04
CA GLU A 270 -19.82 -57.02 8.04
C GLU A 270 -18.68 -55.97 8.17
N GLY A 271 -18.22 -55.51 9.34
CA GLY A 271 -18.36 -55.92 10.73
C GLY A 271 -17.30 -55.17 11.58
N ALA A 272 -17.43 -55.30 12.91
CA ALA A 272 -16.45 -54.99 13.96
C ALA A 272 -16.15 -53.50 14.30
N GLY A 273 -16.65 -53.07 15.46
CA GLY A 273 -16.00 -52.06 16.33
C GLY A 273 -14.85 -52.70 17.14
N PRO A 274 -14.42 -52.13 18.30
CA PRO A 274 -15.01 -51.00 19.03
C PRO A 274 -13.97 -50.00 19.62
N THR A 275 -14.48 -49.09 20.46
CA THR A 275 -13.79 -48.34 21.55
C THR A 275 -12.78 -47.26 21.13
N GLY A 276 -12.92 -45.98 21.48
CA GLY A 276 -13.49 -45.37 22.68
C GLY A 276 -12.38 -44.98 23.63
N LEU A 277 -11.83 -43.76 23.54
CA LEU A 277 -11.13 -43.15 24.66
C LEU A 277 -11.12 -41.62 24.59
N ARG A 278 -12.08 -41.07 25.34
CA ARG A 278 -12.12 -39.71 25.85
C ARG A 278 -11.10 -39.64 26.99
N ARG A 279 -10.17 -38.69 26.99
CA ARG A 279 -9.40 -38.36 28.20
C ARG A 279 -9.36 -36.84 28.42
N ARG A 280 -10.18 -36.42 29.39
CA ARG A 280 -9.99 -35.23 30.23
C ARG A 280 -8.82 -35.47 31.17
N THR A 281 -8.06 -34.41 31.47
CA THR A 281 -7.45 -34.01 32.76
C THR A 281 -6.41 -32.92 32.46
N ALA A 282 -6.09 -31.92 33.27
CA ALA A 282 -6.59 -31.45 34.56
C ALA A 282 -6.09 -30.00 34.76
N ALA A 283 -6.84 -29.21 35.53
CA ALA A 283 -6.36 -27.99 36.19
C ALA A 283 -5.60 -28.38 37.49
N VAL A 284 -4.62 -27.63 37.98
CA VAL A 284 -4.64 -26.61 39.08
C VAL A 284 -3.23 -26.70 39.78
N PRO A 285 -2.71 -25.81 40.67
CA PRO A 285 -2.80 -24.34 40.89
C PRO A 285 -1.45 -23.56 40.93
N GLY A 286 -1.55 -22.23 40.74
CA GLY A 286 -1.09 -21.16 41.65
C GLY A 286 0.35 -21.10 42.21
N SER A 287 1.04 -19.98 41.90
CA SER A 287 1.66 -19.15 42.94
C SER A 287 1.69 -17.68 42.49
N ALA A 288 1.43 -16.78 43.45
CA ALA A 288 1.31 -15.34 43.30
C ALA A 288 2.59 -14.63 43.80
N THR A 289 2.60 -13.29 43.65
CA THR A 289 3.62 -12.28 44.04
C THR A 289 4.70 -12.04 42.98
N ALA A 290 5.10 -10.82 42.59
CA ALA A 290 4.85 -9.48 43.12
C ALA A 290 4.91 -8.43 41.98
N ALA A 291 4.10 -7.38 42.10
CA ALA A 291 4.29 -6.11 41.41
C ALA A 291 5.39 -5.32 42.14
N THR A 292 6.36 -4.70 41.44
CA THR A 292 6.95 -3.39 41.77
C THR A 292 7.71 -2.83 40.55
N ALA A 293 7.65 -1.51 40.42
CA ALA A 293 8.13 -0.63 39.37
C ALA A 293 9.64 -0.67 39.04
N VAL A 294 9.98 -0.26 37.80
CA VAL A 294 11.10 0.66 37.53
C VAL A 294 10.70 1.63 36.42
N THR A 295 10.12 2.75 36.82
CA THR A 295 10.40 4.07 36.21
C THR A 295 11.79 4.50 36.66
N ALA A 296 12.70 4.80 35.73
CA ALA A 296 13.78 5.81 35.84
C ALA A 296 14.93 5.48 34.87
N ALA A 297 15.12 6.32 33.86
CA ALA A 297 16.44 6.78 33.41
C ALA A 297 16.23 8.01 32.51
N ALA A 298 15.77 9.10 33.14
CA ALA A 298 16.06 10.44 32.68
C ALA A 298 17.28 10.94 33.47
N GLY A 299 18.25 11.53 32.79
CA GLY A 299 19.49 12.08 33.33
C GLY A 299 20.59 11.91 32.29
N GLU A 300 21.37 12.91 31.90
CA GLU A 300 21.42 14.30 32.31
C GLU A 300 22.13 15.07 31.18
N MET A 301 21.70 16.31 31.01
CA MET A 301 22.08 17.23 29.96
C MET A 301 23.50 17.75 30.21
N ARG A 302 24.38 17.70 29.19
CA ARG A 302 25.55 18.59 29.13
C ARG A 302 25.38 19.55 27.96
N HIS A 303 25.15 20.81 28.33
CA HIS A 303 25.23 21.98 27.46
C HIS A 303 26.56 22.01 26.71
N VAL A 304 26.47 22.10 25.39
CA VAL A 304 27.39 22.93 24.58
C VAL A 304 26.50 23.65 23.57
N ASP A 305 26.43 24.97 23.72
CA ASP A 305 25.65 25.87 22.87
C ASP A 305 26.20 25.89 21.44
N SER A 306 25.30 25.86 20.46
CA SER A 306 25.17 26.84 19.35
C SER A 306 24.54 26.23 18.09
N THR A 307 23.64 27.02 17.49
CA THR A 307 22.83 26.85 16.26
C THR A 307 21.57 25.99 16.36
N ALA A 308 20.60 26.48 17.14
CA ALA A 308 19.19 26.10 17.07
C ALA A 308 18.40 27.21 16.35
N SER A 309 17.59 26.84 15.35
CA SER A 309 16.33 27.55 15.06
C SER A 309 15.33 26.79 14.17
N THR A 310 15.70 25.70 13.50
CA THR A 310 14.76 25.00 12.56
C THR A 310 14.10 23.73 13.13
N GLY A 311 14.76 22.99 14.03
CA GLY A 311 14.23 21.73 14.57
C GLY A 311 13.06 21.87 15.57
N GLY A 312 13.01 22.97 16.34
CA GLY A 312 11.94 23.21 17.32
C GLY A 312 10.60 23.59 16.68
N ALA A 313 10.63 24.27 15.53
CA ALA A 313 9.43 24.70 14.82
C ALA A 313 8.67 23.52 14.20
N ALA A 314 9.38 22.51 13.67
CA ALA A 314 8.77 21.33 13.07
C ALA A 314 8.11 20.40 14.10
N ALA A 315 8.73 20.19 15.27
CA ALA A 315 8.14 19.42 16.37
C ALA A 315 6.90 20.14 16.96
N ALA A 316 6.96 21.47 17.08
CA ALA A 316 5.82 22.29 17.47
C ALA A 316 4.71 22.29 16.42
N ALA A 317 5.04 22.27 15.13
CA ALA A 317 4.06 22.15 14.03
C ALA A 317 3.38 20.78 14.01
N ALA A 318 4.12 19.69 14.26
CA ALA A 318 3.57 18.34 14.36
C ALA A 318 2.65 18.18 15.59
N SER A 319 3.04 18.74 16.73
CA SER A 319 2.20 18.79 17.93
C SER A 319 0.96 19.67 17.70
N GLY A 320 1.14 20.85 17.10
CA GLY A 320 0.08 21.79 16.76
C GLY A 320 -0.94 21.22 15.78
N ALA A 321 -0.48 20.46 14.76
CA ALA A 321 -1.36 19.77 13.82
C ALA A 321 -2.13 18.61 14.48
N ALA A 322 -1.50 17.85 15.38
CA ALA A 322 -2.18 16.82 16.16
C ALA A 322 -3.24 17.41 17.08
N THR A 323 -2.94 18.52 17.77
CA THR A 323 -3.91 19.24 18.61
C THR A 323 -5.02 19.89 17.79
N ALA A 324 -4.70 20.48 16.63
CA ALA A 324 -5.69 21.04 15.71
C ALA A 324 -6.63 19.96 15.14
N LEU A 325 -6.12 18.75 14.87
CA LEU A 325 -6.91 17.60 14.42
C LEU A 325 -7.82 17.07 15.54
N VAL A 326 -7.32 16.98 16.78
CA VAL A 326 -8.14 16.63 17.97
C VAL A 326 -9.24 17.67 18.20
N LYS A 327 -8.94 18.94 18.00
CA LYS A 327 -9.92 20.04 18.11
C LYS A 327 -10.92 20.01 16.97
N ALA A 328 -10.48 19.77 15.73
CA ALA A 328 -11.34 19.63 14.56
C ALA A 328 -12.29 18.42 14.68
N THR A 329 -11.81 17.30 15.23
CA THR A 329 -12.64 16.12 15.54
C THR A 329 -13.60 16.35 16.71
N ALA A 330 -13.25 17.20 17.68
CA ALA A 330 -14.16 17.63 18.73
C ALA A 330 -15.28 18.53 18.20
N THR A 331 -14.98 19.49 17.32
CA THR A 331 -16.00 20.33 16.65
C THR A 331 -16.85 19.58 15.62
N ALA A 332 -16.32 18.55 14.97
CA ALA A 332 -17.11 17.68 14.09
C ALA A 332 -18.12 16.80 14.88
N ARG A 333 -17.85 16.60 16.19
CA ARG A 333 -18.71 15.83 17.09
C ARG A 333 -19.97 16.58 17.51
N THR A 334 -19.99 17.91 17.41
CA THR A 334 -21.12 18.77 17.82
C THR A 334 -22.05 19.16 16.66
N GLY A 335 -21.73 18.76 15.42
CA GLY A 335 -22.49 19.15 14.22
C GLY A 335 -23.15 18.01 13.44
N LEU A 336 -23.04 16.76 13.90
CA LEU A 336 -23.53 15.57 13.18
C LEU A 336 -24.17 14.54 14.12
N ASP A 337 -24.98 15.00 15.08
CA ASP A 337 -25.95 14.16 15.77
C ASP A 337 -27.14 13.92 14.84
N GLY A 338 -26.92 13.05 13.86
CA GLY A 338 -27.92 12.67 12.88
C GLY A 338 -27.29 11.78 11.82
N VAL A 339 -27.83 10.56 11.68
CA VAL A 339 -27.43 9.50 10.73
C VAL A 339 -26.33 8.57 11.24
N ASP A 340 -26.70 7.76 12.24
CA ASP A 340 -26.09 6.48 12.55
C ASP A 340 -26.42 5.45 11.46
N SER A 341 -25.50 5.22 10.53
CA SER A 341 -25.37 3.91 9.86
C SER A 341 -24.02 3.81 9.16
N CYS A 342 -23.23 2.81 9.56
CA CYS A 342 -21.92 2.51 8.99
C CYS A 342 -22.12 1.47 7.87
N ALA A 343 -22.61 1.91 6.71
CA ALA A 343 -22.56 1.16 5.46
C ALA A 343 -22.90 2.07 4.27
N SER A 344 -21.87 2.64 3.65
CA SER A 344 -21.92 2.96 2.23
C SER A 344 -20.48 2.98 1.71
N LEU A 345 -20.23 2.29 0.60
CA LEU A 345 -19.01 2.21 -0.23
C LEU A 345 -18.30 0.85 -0.29
N ALA A 346 -18.88 -0.22 0.24
CA ALA A 346 -18.62 -1.57 -0.23
C ALA A 346 -19.96 -2.30 -0.39
N ALA A 347 -20.29 -2.71 -1.62
CA ALA A 347 -21.59 -3.23 -2.08
C ALA A 347 -22.68 -2.16 -2.29
N SER A 348 -22.61 -1.49 -3.44
CA SER A 348 -23.83 -1.08 -4.16
C SER A 348 -23.89 -1.93 -5.41
N GLU A 349 -24.48 -3.11 -5.31
CA GLU A 349 -25.17 -3.78 -6.43
C GLU A 349 -25.96 -4.99 -5.90
N GLY A 350 -27.28 -4.90 -6.06
CA GLY A 350 -28.21 -6.03 -6.14
C GLY A 350 -28.50 -6.80 -4.85
N GLN A 351 -29.54 -6.39 -4.12
CA GLN A 351 -30.48 -7.37 -3.55
C GLN A 351 -31.87 -6.76 -3.33
N GLY A 352 -32.76 -7.10 -4.25
CA GLY A 352 -34.20 -6.87 -4.11
C GLY A 352 -34.78 -7.73 -3.00
N LYS A 353 -35.79 -7.16 -2.33
CA LYS A 353 -36.71 -7.78 -1.37
C LYS A 353 -36.99 -9.26 -1.66
N GLN A 354 -36.69 -10.14 -0.70
CA GLN A 354 -37.59 -11.24 -0.34
C GLN A 354 -37.44 -11.60 1.13
N ARG A 355 -38.52 -11.32 1.87
CA ARG A 355 -38.70 -11.63 3.29
C ARG A 355 -39.23 -13.08 3.37
N ARG A 356 -38.44 -14.02 3.87
CA ARG A 356 -38.94 -15.31 4.38
C ARG A 356 -38.26 -15.63 5.71
N GLN A 357 -39.07 -15.77 6.75
CA GLN A 357 -38.69 -16.23 8.09
C GLN A 357 -38.59 -17.77 8.08
N GLY A 358 -37.53 -18.30 8.68
CA GLY A 358 -37.27 -19.73 8.90
C GLY A 358 -36.12 -19.89 9.92
N PRO A 359 -36.07 -21.01 10.68
CA PRO A 359 -35.75 -20.96 12.11
C PRO A 359 -34.26 -21.03 12.46
N GLU A 360 -34.00 -20.48 13.65
CA GLU A 360 -32.80 -20.44 14.49
C GLU A 360 -31.58 -21.28 14.08
N GLY A 361 -30.51 -20.59 13.66
CA GLY A 361 -29.19 -21.16 13.46
C GLY A 361 -28.07 -20.18 13.86
N LYS A 362 -27.36 -20.53 14.94
CA LYS A 362 -26.05 -20.03 15.45
C LYS A 362 -25.90 -18.50 15.63
N PRO A 363 -25.38 -18.02 16.78
CA PRO A 363 -25.21 -16.58 16.99
C PRO A 363 -24.14 -16.05 16.02
N GLY A 364 -24.60 -15.34 14.99
CA GLY A 364 -23.71 -14.58 14.10
C GLY A 364 -22.91 -13.60 14.95
N ARG A 365 -21.58 -13.73 14.93
CA ARG A 365 -20.67 -12.79 15.62
C ARG A 365 -21.01 -11.37 15.15
N ARG A 366 -21.48 -10.54 16.09
CA ARG A 366 -21.66 -9.10 15.89
C ARG A 366 -20.33 -8.52 15.41
N ARG A 367 -20.25 -8.10 14.14
CA ARG A 367 -19.21 -7.17 13.70
C ARG A 367 -19.38 -5.91 14.55
N VAL A 368 -18.42 -5.60 15.41
CA VAL A 368 -18.45 -4.37 16.21
C VAL A 368 -18.49 -3.20 15.23
N PRO A 369 -19.53 -2.36 15.22
CA PRO A 369 -19.56 -1.18 14.37
C PRO A 369 -18.38 -0.30 14.76
N CYS A 370 -17.39 -0.20 13.87
CA CYS A 370 -16.24 0.65 14.13
C CYS A 370 -16.69 2.11 14.01
N SER A 371 -16.46 2.91 15.05
CA SER A 371 -16.82 4.33 15.04
C SER A 371 -16.02 5.06 13.96
N ARG A 372 -16.64 6.07 13.31
CA ARG A 372 -15.95 6.93 12.31
C ARG A 372 -14.67 7.54 12.88
N ALA A 373 -14.65 7.86 14.17
CA ALA A 373 -13.47 8.36 14.88
C ALA A 373 -12.30 7.36 14.83
N ARG A 374 -12.56 6.07 15.06
CA ARG A 374 -11.51 5.04 15.03
C ARG A 374 -10.94 4.84 13.62
N GLN A 375 -11.78 4.93 12.60
CA GLN A 375 -11.34 4.89 11.20
C GLN A 375 -10.47 6.11 10.85
N LEU A 376 -10.81 7.30 11.34
CA LEU A 376 -10.02 8.51 11.15
C LEU A 376 -8.67 8.42 11.86
N VAL A 377 -8.63 7.92 13.09
CA VAL A 377 -7.38 7.66 13.81
C VAL A 377 -6.52 6.66 13.04
N ALA A 378 -7.10 5.56 12.57
CA ALA A 378 -6.41 4.55 11.79
C ALA A 378 -5.86 5.11 10.47
N MET A 379 -6.64 5.92 9.74
CA MET A 379 -6.20 6.59 8.51
C MET A 379 -5.03 7.54 8.80
N THR A 380 -5.16 8.38 9.83
CA THR A 380 -4.11 9.34 10.21
C THR A 380 -2.82 8.61 10.61
N ALA A 381 -2.91 7.54 11.40
CA ALA A 381 -1.76 6.73 11.78
C ALA A 381 -1.06 6.10 10.56
N SER A 382 -1.82 5.63 9.57
CA SER A 382 -1.23 5.12 8.32
C SER A 382 -0.42 6.19 7.57
N PHE A 383 -0.93 7.43 7.52
CA PHE A 383 -0.21 8.56 6.92
C PHE A 383 1.03 8.97 7.72
N VAL A 384 0.98 8.95 9.06
CA VAL A 384 2.15 9.18 9.93
C VAL A 384 3.25 8.16 9.61
N VAL A 385 2.91 6.88 9.60
CA VAL A 385 3.87 5.80 9.32
C VAL A 385 4.40 5.92 7.89
N SER A 386 3.55 6.27 6.92
CA SER A 386 3.98 6.55 5.54
C SER A 386 4.99 7.70 5.50
N GLY A 387 4.73 8.81 6.18
CA GLY A 387 5.63 9.97 6.25
C GLY A 387 6.99 9.61 6.82
N VAL A 388 7.04 8.88 7.93
CA VAL A 388 8.29 8.40 8.53
C VAL A 388 9.06 7.51 7.56
N MET A 389 8.38 6.59 6.86
CA MET A 389 9.06 5.72 5.91
C MET A 389 9.58 6.47 4.68
N HIS A 390 8.91 7.54 4.24
CA HIS A 390 9.44 8.40 3.19
C HIS A 390 10.67 9.19 3.64
N GLU A 391 10.74 9.66 4.90
CA GLU A 391 11.98 10.23 5.46
C GLU A 391 13.12 9.22 5.42
N VAL A 392 12.86 7.96 5.77
CA VAL A 392 13.84 6.87 5.69
C VAL A 392 14.26 6.60 4.23
N CYS A 393 13.33 6.57 3.29
CA CYS A 393 13.64 6.44 1.86
C CYS A 393 14.52 7.59 1.34
N ILE A 394 14.22 8.82 1.75
CA ILE A 394 15.04 9.99 1.44
C ILE A 394 16.41 9.87 2.06
N ALA A 395 16.53 9.39 3.31
CA ALA A 395 17.83 9.17 3.94
C ALA A 395 18.72 8.22 3.12
N PHE A 396 18.17 7.12 2.58
CA PHE A 396 18.94 6.24 1.68
C PHE A 396 19.42 6.98 0.43
N MET A 397 18.54 7.73 -0.22
CA MET A 397 18.88 8.55 -1.40
C MET A 397 19.87 9.68 -1.07
N CYS A 398 19.87 10.19 0.17
CA CYS A 398 20.79 11.20 0.70
C CYS A 398 22.14 10.62 1.19
N GLY A 399 22.45 9.36 0.87
CA GLY A 399 23.68 8.74 1.36
C GLY A 399 23.65 8.53 2.88
N GLY A 400 22.54 7.99 3.38
CA GLY A 400 22.36 7.54 4.76
C GLY A 400 22.17 8.66 5.79
N ARG A 401 22.12 9.91 5.34
CA ARG A 401 21.93 11.08 6.20
C ARG A 401 20.45 11.41 6.29
N LEU A 402 19.94 11.47 7.52
CA LEU A 402 18.68 12.12 7.78
C LEU A 402 18.89 13.63 7.63
N GLU A 403 18.17 14.26 6.70
CA GLU A 403 18.20 15.71 6.53
C GLU A 403 17.70 16.44 7.81
N GLY A 404 16.84 15.77 8.59
CA GLY A 404 16.28 16.31 9.84
C GLY A 404 15.26 17.42 9.61
N SER A 405 14.83 17.63 8.36
CA SER A 405 13.92 18.68 7.95
C SER A 405 12.44 18.30 8.16
N TYR A 406 12.15 17.00 8.23
CA TYR A 406 10.81 16.42 8.42
C TYR A 406 9.75 16.86 7.39
N HIS A 407 10.20 17.31 6.21
CA HIS A 407 9.34 17.81 5.14
C HIS A 407 8.46 16.70 4.55
N MET A 408 8.98 15.48 4.38
CA MET A 408 8.16 14.35 3.93
C MET A 408 7.11 13.99 4.96
N LEU A 409 7.50 13.94 6.23
CA LEU A 409 6.55 13.69 7.31
C LEU A 409 5.43 14.76 7.31
N ALA A 410 5.79 16.04 7.19
CA ALA A 410 4.83 17.14 7.11
C ALA A 410 3.88 17.00 5.91
N PHE A 411 4.41 16.67 4.72
CA PHE A 411 3.60 16.45 3.52
C PHE A 411 2.55 15.36 3.73
N PHE A 412 2.92 14.22 4.31
CA PHE A 412 1.98 13.11 4.55
C PHE A 412 1.02 13.39 5.72
N LEU A 413 1.43 14.13 6.76
CA LEU A 413 0.56 14.55 7.86
C LEU A 413 -0.54 15.53 7.41
N LEU A 414 -0.30 16.29 6.34
CA LEU A 414 -1.29 17.19 5.78
C LEU A 414 -2.42 16.44 5.04
N GLN A 415 -2.15 15.26 4.47
CA GLN A 415 -3.10 14.54 3.62
C GLN A 415 -4.41 14.14 4.32
N PRO A 416 -4.41 13.59 5.56
CA PRO A 416 -5.64 13.32 6.30
C PRO A 416 -6.55 14.54 6.45
N LEU A 417 -5.97 15.73 6.67
CA LEU A 417 -6.72 16.99 6.79
C LEU A 417 -7.35 17.37 5.45
N ILE A 418 -6.58 17.30 4.36
CA ILE A 418 -7.08 17.54 3.00
C ILE A 418 -8.25 16.59 2.69
N ILE A 419 -8.12 15.30 3.04
CA ILE A 419 -9.18 14.31 2.84
C ILE A 419 -10.45 14.69 3.59
N VAL A 420 -10.36 15.01 4.89
CA VAL A 420 -11.53 15.36 5.70
C VAL A 420 -12.21 16.62 5.17
N VAL A 421 -11.43 17.65 4.83
CA VAL A 421 -11.95 18.92 4.29
C VAL A 421 -12.60 18.70 2.92
N GLN A 422 -11.95 17.95 2.01
CA GLN A 422 -12.49 17.67 0.69
C GLN A 422 -13.77 16.82 0.76
N ASP A 423 -13.82 15.82 1.63
CA ASP A 423 -15.00 14.98 1.82
C ASP A 423 -16.16 15.80 2.40
N ALA A 424 -15.90 16.66 3.39
CA ALA A 424 -16.90 17.56 3.96
C ALA A 424 -17.42 18.59 2.95
N ALA A 425 -16.53 19.21 2.17
CA ALA A 425 -16.91 20.16 1.12
C ALA A 425 -17.73 19.47 0.02
N THR A 426 -17.35 18.25 -0.38
CA THR A 426 -18.12 17.44 -1.35
C THR A 426 -19.52 17.16 -0.82
N ALA A 427 -19.66 16.74 0.44
CA ALA A 427 -20.95 16.47 1.05
C ALA A 427 -21.83 17.73 1.21
N ALA A 428 -21.23 18.90 1.44
CA ALA A 428 -21.95 20.16 1.62
C ALA A 428 -22.37 20.80 0.29
N LEU A 429 -21.54 20.70 -0.75
CA LEU A 429 -21.71 21.45 -2.01
C LEU A 429 -22.37 20.62 -3.12
N LEU A 430 -22.27 19.29 -3.09
CA LEU A 430 -22.75 18.44 -4.17
C LEU A 430 -23.97 17.62 -3.73
N PRO A 431 -25.11 17.74 -4.43
CA PRO A 431 -26.29 16.95 -4.10
C PRO A 431 -26.07 15.45 -4.42
N PRO A 432 -26.68 14.53 -3.65
CA PRO A 432 -26.40 13.09 -3.74
C PRO A 432 -26.61 12.47 -5.14
N HIS A 433 -27.58 12.98 -5.90
CA HIS A 433 -27.91 12.49 -7.25
C HIS A 433 -26.83 12.77 -8.30
N LEU A 434 -25.88 13.68 -8.01
CA LEU A 434 -24.71 13.92 -8.86
C LEU A 434 -23.52 13.00 -8.50
N LEU A 435 -23.62 12.23 -7.41
CA LEU A 435 -22.55 11.37 -6.89
C LEU A 435 -22.77 9.87 -7.16
N THR A 436 -24.02 9.41 -7.36
CA THR A 436 -24.32 7.98 -7.56
C THR A 436 -24.93 7.70 -8.94
N PRO A 437 -24.53 6.60 -9.64
CA PRO A 437 -25.10 6.21 -10.94
C PRO A 437 -26.51 5.57 -10.90
N GLN A 438 -27.20 5.59 -9.76
CA GLN A 438 -28.26 4.62 -9.43
C GLN A 438 -29.52 4.74 -10.32
N GLU A 439 -29.80 5.92 -10.87
CA GLU A 439 -31.00 6.17 -11.68
C GLU A 439 -30.88 5.68 -13.13
N GLU A 440 -29.66 5.63 -13.68
CA GLU A 440 -29.43 5.24 -15.08
C GLU A 440 -29.49 3.72 -15.25
N ALA A 441 -29.00 2.96 -14.27
CA ALA A 441 -29.14 1.51 -14.23
C ALA A 441 -30.63 1.09 -14.09
N ALA A 442 -31.42 1.83 -13.31
CA ALA A 442 -32.86 1.59 -13.18
C ALA A 442 -33.65 1.98 -14.44
N ALA A 443 -33.27 3.08 -15.11
CA ALA A 443 -33.88 3.53 -16.35
C ALA A 443 -33.55 2.60 -17.55
N LEU A 444 -32.31 2.10 -17.63
CA LEU A 444 -31.89 1.12 -18.64
C LEU A 444 -32.48 -0.27 -18.39
N ALA A 445 -32.65 -0.67 -17.12
CA ALA A 445 -33.35 -1.91 -16.78
C ALA A 445 -34.83 -1.86 -17.16
N ASN A 446 -35.51 -0.73 -16.91
CA ASN A 446 -36.93 -0.55 -17.26
C ASN A 446 -37.17 -0.25 -18.75
N GLY A 447 -36.14 0.15 -19.51
CA GLY A 447 -36.24 0.40 -20.95
C GLY A 447 -36.09 -0.86 -21.82
N SER A 448 -35.78 -2.03 -21.25
CA SER A 448 -35.51 -3.27 -21.99
C SER A 448 -36.69 -4.27 -22.04
N SER A 449 -37.84 -3.95 -21.42
CA SER A 449 -39.05 -4.77 -21.58
C SER A 449 -39.75 -4.47 -22.91
N ARG A 450 -39.79 -5.49 -23.79
CA ARG A 450 -40.28 -5.55 -25.18
C ARG A 450 -41.57 -4.75 -25.49
N PRO A 451 -41.76 -4.30 -26.75
CA PRO A 451 -42.98 -3.63 -27.20
C PRO A 451 -44.10 -4.65 -27.44
N GLY A 452 -45.24 -4.47 -26.77
CA GLY A 452 -46.54 -5.03 -27.12
C GLY A 452 -47.47 -3.88 -27.52
N GLY A 453 -48.13 -4.02 -28.66
CA GLY A 453 -48.83 -2.98 -29.44
C GLY A 453 -49.79 -2.03 -28.71
N GLY A 454 -49.97 -0.85 -29.31
CA GLY A 454 -51.21 -0.08 -29.20
C GLY A 454 -51.06 1.44 -28.99
N SER A 455 -51.29 2.19 -30.07
CA SER A 455 -51.84 3.56 -30.15
C SER A 455 -51.14 4.76 -29.49
N SER A 456 -50.75 5.71 -30.36
CA SER A 456 -50.77 7.18 -30.23
C SER A 456 -50.80 7.83 -28.85
N SER A 457 -49.78 8.63 -28.56
CA SER A 457 -49.94 10.09 -28.49
C SER A 457 -48.58 10.80 -28.41
N ASN A 458 -48.52 11.96 -29.07
CA ASN A 458 -47.41 12.88 -29.12
C ASN A 458 -46.93 13.32 -27.74
N GLY A 459 -45.61 13.33 -27.55
CA GLY A 459 -44.93 14.10 -26.51
C GLY A 459 -43.86 13.31 -25.79
N ASN A 460 -42.62 13.31 -26.30
CA ASN A 460 -41.42 13.04 -25.50
C ASN A 460 -40.13 13.38 -26.25
N SER A 461 -39.93 14.66 -26.56
CA SER A 461 -38.59 15.21 -26.86
C SER A 461 -37.90 15.81 -25.61
N SER A 462 -38.61 15.90 -24.48
CA SER A 462 -38.10 16.51 -23.24
C SER A 462 -37.32 15.54 -22.34
N SER A 463 -37.65 14.25 -22.32
CA SER A 463 -36.98 13.24 -21.47
C SER A 463 -35.57 12.88 -21.94
N SER A 464 -35.33 12.79 -23.25
CA SER A 464 -34.00 12.60 -23.83
C SER A 464 -33.07 13.79 -23.51
N SER A 465 -33.60 15.02 -23.59
CA SER A 465 -32.83 16.23 -23.32
C SER A 465 -32.47 16.41 -21.85
N SER A 466 -33.33 15.99 -20.92
CA SER A 466 -33.08 16.09 -19.49
C SER A 466 -32.06 15.04 -19.04
N VAL A 467 -32.20 13.78 -19.48
CA VAL A 467 -31.22 12.71 -19.21
C VAL A 467 -29.83 13.08 -19.79
N GLY A 468 -29.78 13.66 -20.99
CA GLY A 468 -28.54 14.21 -21.56
C GLY A 468 -27.92 15.36 -20.75
N LYS A 469 -28.74 16.24 -20.16
CA LYS A 469 -28.27 17.32 -19.28
C LYS A 469 -27.71 16.79 -17.94
N TRP A 470 -28.37 15.79 -17.34
CA TRP A 470 -27.90 15.18 -16.09
C TRP A 470 -26.60 14.40 -16.28
N THR A 471 -26.43 13.72 -17.41
CA THR A 471 -25.17 13.03 -17.75
C THR A 471 -24.03 14.01 -18.02
N LEU A 472 -24.30 15.14 -18.69
CA LEU A 472 -23.32 16.22 -18.87
C LEU A 472 -22.93 16.85 -17.52
N ALA A 473 -23.90 17.19 -16.66
CA ALA A 473 -23.65 17.75 -15.34
C ALA A 473 -22.79 16.83 -14.46
N ARG A 474 -23.09 15.52 -14.44
CA ARG A 474 -22.28 14.52 -13.72
C ARG A 474 -20.85 14.43 -14.25
N ARG A 475 -20.66 14.46 -15.58
CA ARG A 475 -19.32 14.47 -16.19
C ARG A 475 -18.55 15.73 -15.81
N VAL A 476 -19.18 16.90 -15.87
CA VAL A 476 -18.56 18.18 -15.48
C VAL A 476 -18.14 18.16 -14.01
N VAL A 477 -19.02 17.72 -13.10
CA VAL A 477 -18.71 17.58 -11.66
C VAL A 477 -17.54 16.60 -11.46
N THR A 478 -17.53 15.49 -12.17
CA THR A 478 -16.46 14.49 -12.06
C THR A 478 -15.12 15.08 -12.51
N VAL A 479 -15.08 15.76 -13.67
CA VAL A 479 -13.88 16.43 -14.17
C VAL A 479 -13.41 17.51 -13.19
N LEU A 480 -14.32 18.33 -12.66
CA LEU A 480 -13.98 19.34 -11.66
C LEU A 480 -13.35 18.71 -10.41
N ARG A 481 -13.91 17.61 -9.93
CA ARG A 481 -13.35 16.87 -8.78
C ARG A 481 -11.98 16.29 -9.06
N VAL A 482 -11.73 15.81 -10.29
CA VAL A 482 -10.40 15.36 -10.72
C VAL A 482 -9.41 16.52 -10.70
N VAL A 483 -9.77 17.66 -11.29
CA VAL A 483 -8.92 18.86 -11.33
C VAL A 483 -8.60 19.35 -9.92
N VAL A 484 -9.61 19.48 -9.05
CA VAL A 484 -9.42 19.91 -7.65
C VAL A 484 -8.52 18.94 -6.90
N THR A 485 -8.71 17.63 -7.07
CA THR A 485 -7.86 16.61 -6.44
C THR A 485 -6.41 16.73 -6.91
N ALA A 486 -6.19 16.88 -8.22
CA ALA A 486 -4.85 17.06 -8.78
C ALA A 486 -4.18 18.32 -8.24
N VAL A 487 -4.89 19.45 -8.19
CA VAL A 487 -4.39 20.72 -7.64
C VAL A 487 -4.01 20.57 -6.17
N LEU A 488 -4.85 19.93 -5.34
CA LEU A 488 -4.55 19.72 -3.92
C LEU A 488 -3.28 18.89 -3.70
N VAL A 489 -3.10 17.81 -4.47
CA VAL A 489 -1.90 16.96 -4.37
C VAL A 489 -0.66 17.70 -4.89
N VAL A 490 -0.73 18.33 -6.06
CA VAL A 490 0.42 19.02 -6.65
C VAL A 490 0.82 20.23 -5.83
N ALA A 491 -0.13 21.05 -5.38
CA ALA A 491 0.17 22.24 -4.57
C ALA A 491 0.74 21.88 -3.20
N SER A 492 0.22 20.83 -2.54
CA SER A 492 0.82 20.37 -1.28
C SER A 492 2.22 19.79 -1.47
N ALA A 493 2.48 19.11 -2.60
CA ALA A 493 3.81 18.60 -2.92
C ALA A 493 4.80 19.72 -3.26
N ASP A 494 4.36 20.73 -4.01
CA ASP A 494 5.18 21.89 -4.40
C ASP A 494 5.80 22.60 -3.18
N VAL A 495 5.05 22.67 -2.08
CA VAL A 495 5.48 23.34 -0.84
C VAL A 495 6.30 22.43 0.07
N LEU A 496 5.91 21.16 0.23
CA LEU A 496 6.41 20.31 1.32
C LEU A 496 7.23 19.11 0.86
N PHE A 497 7.20 18.72 -0.42
CA PHE A 497 7.82 17.46 -0.87
C PHE A 497 9.24 17.64 -1.42
N TRP A 498 9.53 18.76 -2.08
CA TRP A 498 10.75 18.90 -2.89
C TRP A 498 12.00 19.33 -2.14
N GLY A 499 11.87 20.00 -0.98
CA GLY A 499 13.01 20.49 -0.20
C GLY A 499 14.13 19.43 0.00
N PRO A 500 13.81 18.22 0.49
CA PRO A 500 14.82 17.16 0.67
C PRO A 500 15.49 16.69 -0.62
N PHE A 501 14.76 16.72 -1.75
CA PHE A 501 15.31 16.36 -3.05
C PHE A 501 16.38 17.37 -3.49
N GLU A 502 16.12 18.65 -3.28
CA GLU A 502 17.04 19.73 -3.64
C GLU A 502 18.26 19.76 -2.69
N THR A 503 18.06 19.67 -1.37
CA THR A 503 19.15 19.67 -0.38
C THR A 503 20.16 18.55 -0.63
N CYS A 504 19.67 17.34 -0.93
CA CYS A 504 20.51 16.19 -1.21
C CYS A 504 20.86 16.02 -2.70
N ARG A 505 20.44 16.94 -3.57
CA ARG A 505 20.61 16.87 -5.03
C ARG A 505 20.24 15.50 -5.60
N ILE A 506 19.13 14.94 -5.11
CA ILE A 506 18.64 13.60 -5.49
C ILE A 506 18.19 13.61 -6.94
N ASP A 507 17.53 14.68 -7.34
CA ASP A 507 17.07 14.96 -8.70
C ASP A 507 18.24 14.97 -9.70
N GLU A 508 19.28 15.75 -9.44
CA GLU A 508 20.42 15.86 -10.34
C GLU A 508 21.26 14.59 -10.40
N ARG A 509 21.49 13.93 -9.25
CA ARG A 509 22.24 12.67 -9.20
C ARG A 509 21.48 11.55 -9.91
N GLY A 510 20.17 11.45 -9.68
CA GLY A 510 19.31 10.48 -10.35
C GLY A 510 19.26 10.67 -11.87
N LEU A 511 19.13 11.91 -12.35
CA LEU A 511 19.18 12.21 -13.79
C LEU A 511 20.53 11.83 -14.43
N LYS A 512 21.64 12.09 -13.74
CA LYS A 512 22.99 11.70 -14.20
C LYS A 512 23.13 10.17 -14.30
N GLU A 513 22.61 9.43 -13.33
CA GLU A 513 22.62 7.97 -13.36
C GLU A 513 21.86 7.42 -14.58
N VAL A 514 20.70 8.00 -14.91
CA VAL A 514 19.91 7.57 -16.07
C VAL A 514 20.63 7.91 -17.37
N LEU A 515 21.18 9.11 -17.51
CA LEU A 515 21.96 9.49 -18.70
C LEU A 515 23.19 8.57 -18.90
N ALA A 516 23.92 8.27 -17.83
CA ALA A 516 25.02 7.31 -17.88
C ALA A 516 24.55 5.91 -18.28
N GLY A 517 23.40 5.47 -17.77
CA GLY A 517 22.76 4.21 -18.18
C GLY A 517 22.43 4.17 -19.66
N VAL A 518 21.90 5.25 -20.23
CA VAL A 518 21.60 5.36 -21.67
C VAL A 518 22.87 5.27 -22.51
N GLU A 519 23.95 5.95 -22.13
CA GLU A 519 25.23 5.87 -22.84
C GLU A 519 25.84 4.46 -22.77
N ASN A 520 25.75 3.80 -21.63
CA ASN A 520 26.17 2.40 -21.50
C ASN A 520 25.38 1.49 -22.44
N VAL A 521 24.05 1.62 -22.50
CA VAL A 521 23.23 0.82 -23.42
C VAL A 521 23.60 1.08 -24.89
N LYS A 522 23.86 2.33 -25.28
CA LYS A 522 24.34 2.66 -26.63
C LYS A 522 25.68 2.02 -26.94
N ALA A 523 26.64 2.07 -26.00
CA ALA A 523 27.95 1.46 -26.16
C ALA A 523 27.85 -0.07 -26.34
N TRP A 524 27.02 -0.73 -25.51
CA TRP A 524 26.73 -2.16 -25.64
C TRP A 524 26.08 -2.50 -26.99
N ALA A 525 25.11 -1.71 -27.44
CA ALA A 525 24.45 -1.92 -28.74
C ALA A 525 25.41 -1.69 -29.92
N ALA A 526 26.37 -0.77 -29.80
CA ALA A 526 27.42 -0.58 -30.80
C ALA A 526 28.39 -1.76 -30.83
N ALA A 527 28.84 -2.24 -29.66
CA ALA A 527 29.71 -3.40 -29.54
C ALA A 527 29.05 -4.68 -30.10
N ALA A 528 27.77 -4.91 -29.78
CA ALA A 528 27.02 -6.05 -30.30
C ALA A 528 26.89 -6.00 -31.84
N ARG A 529 26.60 -4.83 -32.42
CA ARG A 529 26.57 -4.65 -33.88
C ARG A 529 27.93 -4.94 -34.52
N GLY A 530 29.02 -4.54 -33.88
CA GLY A 530 30.38 -4.86 -34.33
C GLY A 530 30.67 -6.36 -34.32
N TRP A 531 30.21 -7.09 -33.30
CA TRP A 531 30.33 -8.55 -33.24
C TRP A 531 29.53 -9.25 -34.34
N PHE A 532 28.28 -8.84 -34.59
CA PHE A 532 27.48 -9.44 -35.66
C PHE A 532 28.01 -9.12 -37.05
N ALA A 533 28.58 -7.92 -37.26
CA ALA A 533 29.22 -7.56 -38.52
C ALA A 533 30.54 -8.33 -38.75
N GLY A 534 31.32 -8.58 -37.69
CA GLY A 534 32.56 -9.36 -37.75
C GLY A 534 32.34 -10.88 -37.82
N ALA A 535 31.18 -11.39 -37.42
CA ALA A 535 30.80 -12.81 -37.55
C ALA A 535 30.14 -13.14 -38.90
N ALA A 536 29.80 -12.13 -39.70
CA ALA A 536 29.22 -12.25 -41.04
C ALA A 536 30.25 -12.08 -42.18
N LEU A 537 31.49 -11.71 -41.84
CA LEU A 537 32.69 -11.70 -42.68
C LEU A 537 33.52 -12.95 -42.39
#